data_AF-A0A4Z1INM4-F1
#
_entry.id   AF-A0A4Z1INM4-F1
#
_cell.length_a   1.000
_cell.length_b   1.000
_cell.length_c   1.000
_cell.angle_alpha   90.00
_cell.angle_beta   90.00
_cell.angle_gamma   90.00
#
_symmetry.space_group_name_H-M   'P 1'
#
loop_
_entity.id
_entity.type
_entity.pdbx_description
1 polymer ?
#
loop_
_entity_poly.entity_id
_entity_poly.type
_entity_poly.pdbx_seq_one_letter_code
_entity_poly.pdbx_strand_id
1 'polypeptide(L)'
;MATTNSVIESMVNHIVLPPRLPGRDDRNEGLESAIIDHLITASRSMRSITRDKLSENWDWIRRSLETAKLLNTRGRLSRDTLLSEFQSLQKNIYLILNIAEQNAALLIYRSEERVVFEAFETSASAQDVMAAENALEWSFPGYAVDLPLSTFNESSFLEELAVFLEQSSTESIKRFAARTSKAGSLVIEERDTASCALISQMLMTLLEGNGRRVYPTILKKRIRDDVLWFNAAKPWRRNPI
;
A
#
# COMPACT_ATOMS: atom_id res chain seq x y z
N MET A 1 -10.44 -15.41 17.38
CA MET A 1 -11.48 -14.70 16.59
C MET A 1 -11.81 -13.39 17.29
N ALA A 2 -11.51 -12.27 16.65
CA ALA A 2 -11.93 -10.95 17.10
C ALA A 2 -13.46 -10.86 17.04
N THR A 3 -14.10 -10.18 18.00
CA THR A 3 -15.55 -9.94 17.95
C THR A 3 -15.84 -8.81 16.97
N THR A 4 -17.02 -8.77 16.35
CA THR A 4 -17.40 -7.68 15.43
C THR A 4 -17.22 -6.29 16.06
N ASN A 5 -17.48 -6.17 17.37
CA ASN A 5 -17.25 -4.93 18.12
C ASN A 5 -15.78 -4.52 18.18
N SER A 6 -14.84 -5.48 18.32
CA SER A 6 -13.41 -5.14 18.38
C SER A 6 -12.84 -4.74 17.02
N VAL A 7 -13.39 -5.25 15.91
CA VAL A 7 -12.99 -4.83 14.55
C VAL A 7 -13.44 -3.39 14.29
N ILE A 8 -14.68 -3.05 14.62
CA ILE A 8 -15.20 -1.68 14.45
C ILE A 8 -14.41 -0.68 15.30
N GLU A 9 -14.10 -1.01 16.56
CA GLU A 9 -13.30 -0.14 17.43
C GLU A 9 -11.91 0.12 16.82
N SER A 10 -11.23 -0.91 16.34
CA SER A 10 -9.94 -0.76 15.66
C SER A 10 -10.06 0.07 14.37
N MET A 11 -11.10 -0.12 13.57
CA MET A 11 -11.36 0.73 12.39
C MET A 11 -11.52 2.21 12.76
N VAL A 12 -12.25 2.51 13.84
CA VAL A 12 -12.39 3.89 14.34
C VAL A 12 -11.02 4.45 14.72
N ASN A 13 -10.18 3.68 15.41
CA ASN A 13 -8.82 4.10 15.77
C ASN A 13 -7.98 4.45 14.54
N HIS A 14 -8.08 3.66 13.45
CA HIS A 14 -7.23 3.85 12.26
C HIS A 14 -7.78 4.85 11.21
N ILE A 15 -9.10 5.08 11.18
CA ILE A 15 -9.75 6.01 10.24
C ILE A 15 -9.99 7.38 10.87
N VAL A 16 -10.60 7.41 12.06
CA VAL A 16 -11.07 8.65 12.71
C VAL A 16 -9.95 9.33 13.52
N LEU A 17 -9.00 8.54 14.05
CA LEU A 17 -7.92 9.02 14.91
C LEU A 17 -8.45 9.80 16.13
N PRO A 18 -9.24 9.17 17.02
CA PRO A 18 -9.80 9.83 18.20
C PRO A 18 -8.69 10.33 19.14
N PRO A 19 -8.97 11.28 20.05
CA PRO A 19 -7.96 11.82 20.97
C PRO A 19 -7.29 10.78 21.89
N ARG A 20 -7.94 9.63 22.12
CA ARG A 20 -7.40 8.51 22.90
C ARG A 20 -7.25 7.30 22.01
N LEU A 21 -6.05 7.15 21.45
CA LEU A 21 -5.66 6.00 20.67
C LEU A 21 -5.10 4.88 21.58
N PRO A 22 -5.09 3.63 21.12
CA PRO A 22 -4.49 2.54 21.85
C PRO A 22 -2.99 2.80 22.10
N GLY A 23 -2.48 2.33 23.23
CA GLY A 23 -1.04 2.38 23.54
C GLY A 23 -0.25 1.16 23.06
N ARG A 24 -0.89 0.29 22.28
CA ARG A 24 -0.36 -0.98 21.77
C ARG A 24 -0.99 -1.28 20.43
N ASP A 25 -0.31 -2.08 19.63
CA ASP A 25 -0.85 -2.60 18.37
C ASP A 25 -2.22 -3.26 18.59
N ASP A 26 -3.26 -2.72 17.94
CA ASP A 26 -4.64 -3.21 17.98
C ASP A 26 -5.08 -3.81 16.64
N ARG A 27 -4.15 -3.92 15.67
CA ARG A 27 -4.41 -4.56 14.39
C ARG A 27 -4.82 -6.02 14.63
N ASN A 28 -5.98 -6.37 14.11
CA ASN A 28 -6.58 -7.70 14.25
C ASN A 28 -6.82 -8.34 12.89
N GLU A 29 -6.99 -9.66 12.90
CA GLU A 29 -7.41 -10.42 11.72
C GLU A 29 -8.77 -9.89 11.24
N GLY A 30 -8.76 -9.17 10.11
CA GLY A 30 -9.96 -8.62 9.49
C GLY A 30 -10.02 -7.10 9.43
N LEU A 31 -9.18 -6.37 10.17
CA LEU A 31 -9.16 -4.90 10.13
C LEU A 31 -9.02 -4.36 8.70
N GLU A 32 -8.01 -4.82 7.97
CA GLU A 32 -7.73 -4.35 6.59
C GLU A 32 -8.89 -4.66 5.64
N SER A 33 -9.45 -5.86 5.72
CA SER A 33 -10.64 -6.22 4.95
C SER A 33 -11.82 -5.32 5.30
N ALA A 34 -12.01 -5.01 6.58
CA ALA A 34 -13.12 -4.19 7.04
C ALA A 34 -12.97 -2.72 6.60
N ILE A 35 -11.74 -2.18 6.59
CA ILE A 35 -11.43 -0.86 6.01
C ILE A 35 -11.78 -0.85 4.51
N ILE A 36 -11.30 -1.83 3.74
CA ILE A 36 -11.58 -1.90 2.30
C ILE A 36 -13.09 -2.08 2.04
N ASP A 37 -13.78 -2.93 2.80
CA ASP A 37 -15.23 -3.12 2.68
C ASP A 37 -16.02 -1.84 2.99
N HIS A 38 -15.54 -1.06 3.96
CA HIS A 38 -16.11 0.26 4.25
C HIS A 38 -15.93 1.23 3.09
N LEU A 39 -14.73 1.26 2.47
CA LEU A 39 -14.47 2.10 1.29
C LEU A 39 -15.29 1.66 0.07
N ILE A 40 -15.45 0.35 -0.16
CA ILE A 40 -16.33 -0.19 -1.20
C ILE A 40 -17.77 0.24 -0.96
N THR A 41 -18.25 0.14 0.28
CA THR A 41 -19.61 0.59 0.65
C THR A 41 -19.78 2.10 0.45
N ALA A 42 -18.80 2.89 0.89
CA ALA A 42 -18.80 4.34 0.69
C ALA A 42 -18.83 4.72 -0.80
N SER A 43 -18.05 4.04 -1.65
CA SER A 43 -18.07 4.28 -3.09
C SER A 43 -19.44 4.01 -3.73
N ARG A 44 -20.17 2.98 -3.28
CA ARG A 44 -21.55 2.70 -3.71
C ARG A 44 -22.52 3.80 -3.28
N SER A 45 -22.37 4.29 -2.06
CA SER A 45 -23.17 5.42 -1.55
C SER A 45 -22.87 6.72 -2.31
N MET A 46 -21.61 6.99 -2.61
CA MET A 46 -21.21 8.18 -3.38
C MET A 46 -21.73 8.10 -4.82
N ARG A 47 -21.71 6.92 -5.43
CA ARG A 47 -22.33 6.68 -6.73
C ARG A 47 -23.83 7.00 -6.72
N SER A 48 -24.58 6.58 -5.70
CA SER A 48 -26.05 6.77 -5.68
C SER A 48 -26.48 8.23 -5.56
N ILE A 49 -25.60 9.11 -5.06
CA ILE A 49 -25.86 10.54 -4.89
C ILE A 49 -25.18 11.43 -5.94
N THR A 50 -24.41 10.85 -6.88
CA THR A 50 -23.73 11.58 -7.95
C THR A 50 -24.35 11.27 -9.32
N ARG A 51 -24.05 12.08 -10.33
CA ARG A 51 -24.60 11.97 -11.68
C ARG A 51 -23.51 11.97 -12.74
N ASP A 52 -23.86 11.52 -13.94
CA ASP A 52 -23.03 11.56 -15.15
C ASP A 52 -21.63 10.93 -14.91
N LYS A 53 -20.59 11.56 -15.46
CA LYS A 53 -19.19 11.13 -15.37
C LYS A 53 -18.71 10.93 -13.93
N LEU A 54 -19.26 11.67 -12.95
CA LEU A 54 -18.87 11.51 -11.55
C LEU A 54 -19.36 10.18 -10.98
N SER A 55 -20.58 9.76 -11.35
CA SER A 55 -21.11 8.44 -10.98
C SER A 55 -20.27 7.32 -11.59
N GLU A 56 -19.83 7.45 -12.85
CA GLU A 56 -18.94 6.48 -13.51
C GLU A 56 -17.59 6.36 -12.81
N ASN A 57 -17.01 7.49 -12.40
CA ASN A 57 -15.76 7.49 -11.64
C ASN A 57 -15.88 6.70 -10.32
N TRP A 58 -17.02 6.82 -9.62
CA TRP A 58 -17.26 6.03 -8.41
C TRP A 58 -17.40 4.53 -8.69
N ASP A 59 -17.93 4.14 -9.86
CA ASP A 59 -17.91 2.75 -10.29
C ASP A 59 -16.47 2.24 -10.55
N TRP A 60 -15.61 3.05 -11.16
CA TRP A 60 -14.20 2.69 -11.36
C TRP A 60 -13.42 2.59 -10.06
N ILE A 61 -13.66 3.51 -9.13
CA ILE A 61 -13.09 3.45 -7.78
C ILE A 61 -13.55 2.17 -7.07
N ARG A 62 -14.84 1.88 -7.08
CA ARG A 62 -15.40 0.67 -6.48
C ARG A 62 -14.74 -0.60 -7.03
N ARG A 63 -14.61 -0.70 -8.35
CA ARG A 63 -13.99 -1.85 -9.01
C ARG A 63 -12.50 -1.98 -8.66
N SER A 64 -11.78 -0.86 -8.63
CA SER A 64 -10.36 -0.85 -8.21
C SER A 64 -10.19 -1.30 -6.76
N LEU A 65 -11.10 -0.91 -5.86
CA LEU A 65 -11.12 -1.36 -4.46
C LEU A 65 -11.49 -2.85 -4.32
N GLU A 66 -12.45 -3.34 -5.11
CA GLU A 66 -12.80 -4.76 -5.15
C GLU A 66 -11.62 -5.62 -5.64
N THR A 67 -10.92 -5.18 -6.69
CA THR A 67 -9.68 -5.80 -7.17
C THR A 67 -8.55 -5.71 -6.13
N ALA A 68 -8.38 -4.56 -5.46
CA ALA A 68 -7.40 -4.41 -4.38
C ALA A 68 -7.67 -5.37 -3.20
N LYS A 69 -8.95 -5.58 -2.84
CA LYS A 69 -9.34 -6.56 -1.82
C LYS A 69 -8.90 -7.97 -2.20
N LEU A 70 -9.14 -8.35 -3.45
CA LEU A 70 -8.76 -9.65 -3.99
C LEU A 70 -7.24 -9.84 -3.98
N LEU A 71 -6.50 -8.87 -4.51
CA LEU A 71 -5.04 -8.91 -4.67
C LEU A 71 -4.30 -8.97 -3.33
N ASN A 72 -4.79 -8.27 -2.31
CA ASN A 72 -4.14 -8.17 -1.00
C ASN A 72 -4.74 -9.12 0.04
N THR A 73 -5.35 -10.23 -0.41
CA THR A 73 -6.00 -11.19 0.48
C THR A 73 -5.02 -11.72 1.52
N ARG A 74 -5.34 -11.55 2.81
CA ARG A 74 -4.50 -11.96 3.96
C ARG A 74 -3.11 -11.30 3.96
N GLY A 75 -2.97 -10.11 3.37
CA GLY A 75 -1.72 -9.34 3.37
C GLY A 75 -0.61 -9.97 2.52
N ARG A 76 -0.96 -10.87 1.58
CA ARG A 76 -0.01 -11.54 0.69
C ARG A 76 -0.50 -11.44 -0.74
N LEU A 77 0.45 -11.29 -1.66
CA LEU A 77 0.17 -11.34 -3.08
C LEU A 77 0.28 -12.78 -3.56
N SER A 78 -0.63 -13.20 -4.45
CA SER A 78 -0.58 -14.51 -5.10
C SER A 78 -0.24 -14.33 -6.56
N ARG A 79 0.73 -15.10 -7.05
CA ARG A 79 1.15 -15.09 -8.46
C ARG A 79 -0.03 -15.31 -9.41
N ASP A 80 -0.89 -16.30 -9.13
CA ASP A 80 -2.02 -16.63 -10.00
C ASP A 80 -3.05 -15.49 -10.06
N THR A 81 -3.30 -14.85 -8.92
CA THR A 81 -4.22 -13.70 -8.85
C THR A 81 -3.62 -12.48 -9.57
N LEU A 82 -2.33 -12.20 -9.36
CA LEU A 82 -1.61 -11.13 -10.05
C LEU A 82 -1.65 -11.30 -11.56
N LEU A 83 -1.34 -12.51 -12.06
CA LEU A 83 -1.39 -12.81 -13.50
C LEU A 83 -2.78 -12.58 -14.08
N SER A 84 -3.82 -13.03 -13.39
CA SER A 84 -5.21 -12.84 -13.83
C SER A 84 -5.59 -11.36 -13.91
N GLU A 85 -5.22 -10.56 -12.91
CA GLU A 85 -5.51 -9.13 -12.87
C GLU A 85 -4.63 -8.31 -13.84
N PHE A 86 -3.37 -8.71 -14.08
CA PHE A 86 -2.51 -8.09 -15.09
C PHE A 86 -3.08 -8.28 -16.51
N GLN A 87 -3.47 -9.51 -16.84
CA GLN A 87 -4.02 -9.84 -18.16
C GLN A 87 -5.38 -9.17 -18.41
N SER A 88 -6.15 -8.92 -17.36
CA SER A 88 -7.46 -8.29 -17.43
C SER A 88 -7.44 -6.77 -17.16
N LEU A 89 -6.26 -6.15 -17.05
CA LEU A 89 -6.12 -4.74 -16.71
C LEU A 89 -6.84 -3.83 -17.70
N GLN A 90 -7.95 -3.25 -17.26
CA GLN A 90 -8.78 -2.34 -18.05
C GLN A 90 -8.36 -0.88 -17.87
N LYS A 91 -8.75 -0.03 -18.83
CA LYS A 91 -8.64 1.43 -18.65
C LYS A 91 -9.47 1.86 -17.43
N ASN A 92 -8.98 2.87 -16.70
CA ASN A 92 -9.58 3.44 -15.48
C ASN A 92 -9.61 2.53 -14.24
N ILE A 93 -9.17 1.26 -14.35
CA ILE A 93 -9.02 0.37 -13.19
C ILE A 93 -7.57 0.43 -12.72
N TYR A 94 -7.42 0.57 -11.41
CA TYR A 94 -6.13 0.63 -10.74
C TYR A 94 -5.93 -0.66 -9.95
N LEU A 95 -4.79 -1.31 -10.17
CA LEU A 95 -4.32 -2.39 -9.29
C LEU A 95 -3.55 -1.72 -8.15
N ILE A 96 -4.02 -1.91 -6.93
CA ILE A 96 -3.42 -1.35 -5.72
C ILE A 96 -2.81 -2.53 -4.97
N LEU A 97 -1.48 -2.60 -4.95
CA LEU A 97 -0.74 -3.66 -4.27
C LEU A 97 -0.10 -3.10 -3.00
N ASN A 98 -0.36 -3.73 -1.86
CA ASN A 98 0.33 -3.49 -0.61
C ASN A 98 1.37 -4.60 -0.39
N ILE A 99 2.65 -4.22 -0.39
CA ILE A 99 3.78 -5.11 -0.21
C ILE A 99 4.32 -4.86 1.20
N ALA A 100 3.55 -5.36 2.19
CA ALA A 100 3.72 -5.00 3.59
C ALA A 100 5.14 -5.29 4.14
N GLU A 101 5.73 -6.43 3.76
CA GLU A 101 7.09 -6.81 4.18
C GLU A 101 8.18 -5.84 3.67
N GLN A 102 7.88 -5.06 2.63
CA GLN A 102 8.78 -4.05 2.08
C GLN A 102 8.30 -2.63 2.36
N ASN A 103 7.31 -2.40 3.23
CA ASN A 103 6.77 -1.07 3.52
C ASN A 103 6.47 -0.24 2.24
N ALA A 104 5.98 -0.91 1.20
CA ALA A 104 5.84 -0.34 -0.13
C ALA A 104 4.46 -0.62 -0.70
N ALA A 105 3.92 0.35 -1.42
CA ALA A 105 2.76 0.19 -2.27
C ALA A 105 3.19 0.34 -3.73
N LEU A 106 2.53 -0.43 -4.59
CA LEU A 106 2.67 -0.34 -6.04
C LEU A 106 1.28 -0.15 -6.63
N LEU A 107 1.09 0.99 -7.28
CA LEU A 107 -0.11 1.33 -8.03
C LEU A 107 0.14 1.09 -9.51
N ILE A 108 -0.69 0.29 -10.16
CA ILE A 108 -0.54 -0.07 -11.58
C ILE A 108 -1.81 0.29 -12.32
N TYR A 109 -1.70 1.05 -13.40
CA TYR A 109 -2.85 1.45 -14.19
C TYR A 109 -2.50 1.69 -15.65
N ARG A 110 -3.50 1.54 -16.53
CA ARG A 110 -3.35 1.79 -17.96
C ARG A 110 -3.59 3.26 -18.28
N SER A 111 -2.62 3.87 -18.96
CA SER A 111 -2.73 5.19 -19.57
C SER A 111 -2.51 5.06 -21.08
N GLU A 112 -3.60 5.08 -21.85
CA GLU A 112 -3.60 4.88 -23.30
C GLU A 112 -2.92 3.55 -23.72
N GLU A 113 -1.82 3.62 -24.47
CA GLU A 113 -1.01 2.47 -24.93
C GLU A 113 0.21 2.23 -24.02
N ARG A 114 0.12 2.67 -22.77
CA ARG A 114 1.15 2.49 -21.74
C ARG A 114 0.54 2.01 -20.44
N VAL A 115 1.35 1.31 -19.65
CA VAL A 115 1.02 0.92 -18.28
C VAL A 115 1.96 1.65 -17.34
N VAL A 116 1.38 2.39 -16.40
CA VAL A 116 2.09 3.19 -15.42
C VAL A 116 2.19 2.41 -14.12
N PHE A 117 3.37 2.46 -13.54
CA PHE A 117 3.71 1.92 -12.24
C PHE A 117 4.11 3.10 -11.36
N GLU A 118 3.45 3.25 -10.21
CA GLU A 118 3.78 4.23 -9.21
C GLU A 118 4.10 3.53 -7.89
N ALA A 119 5.30 3.76 -7.38
CA ALA A 119 5.77 3.20 -6.12
C ALA A 119 5.89 4.28 -5.05
N PHE A 120 5.47 3.94 -3.83
CA PHE A 120 5.63 4.80 -2.67
C PHE A 120 5.68 4.00 -1.39
N GLU A 121 6.25 4.60 -0.35
CA GLU A 121 6.32 4.04 0.99
C GLU A 121 4.96 4.14 1.70
N THR A 122 4.60 3.13 2.50
CA THR A 122 3.25 3.04 3.10
C THR A 122 3.20 3.48 4.56
N SER A 123 4.32 3.38 5.28
CA SER A 123 4.47 3.82 6.67
C SER A 123 5.77 4.61 6.84
N ALA A 124 5.70 5.79 7.45
CA ALA A 124 6.88 6.59 7.74
C ALA A 124 7.67 5.99 8.91
N SER A 125 8.96 6.32 9.00
CA SER A 125 9.80 5.88 10.11
C SER A 125 9.29 6.43 11.45
N ALA A 126 9.58 5.75 12.56
CA ALA A 126 9.24 6.24 13.90
C ALA A 126 9.82 7.64 14.15
N GLN A 127 11.03 7.87 13.63
CA GLN A 127 11.75 9.13 13.77
C GLN A 127 11.01 10.26 13.06
N ASP A 128 10.56 10.06 11.82
CA ASP A 128 9.87 11.09 11.05
C ASP A 128 8.51 11.42 11.67
N VAL A 129 7.77 10.40 12.14
CA VAL A 129 6.49 10.60 12.83
C VAL A 129 6.68 11.42 14.10
N MET A 130 7.69 11.08 14.93
CA MET A 130 7.95 11.81 16.18
C MET A 130 8.54 13.21 15.96
N ALA A 131 9.24 13.44 14.84
CA ALA A 131 9.78 14.75 14.49
C ALA A 131 8.72 15.70 13.92
N ALA A 132 7.59 15.17 13.42
CA ALA A 132 6.51 15.98 12.90
C ALA A 132 5.81 16.76 14.02
N GLU A 133 5.71 18.08 13.88
CA GLU A 133 5.06 18.94 14.89
C GLU A 133 3.54 18.70 15.00
N ASN A 134 2.90 18.24 13.91
CA ASN A 134 1.45 18.01 13.87
C ASN A 134 1.06 16.90 12.89
N ALA A 135 1.56 16.97 11.66
CA ALA A 135 1.30 15.97 10.63
C ALA A 135 2.50 15.87 9.69
N LEU A 136 2.73 14.67 9.16
CA LEU A 136 3.71 14.44 8.11
C LEU A 136 3.23 15.10 6.82
N GLU A 137 4.09 15.91 6.19
CA GLU A 137 3.87 16.30 4.79
C GLU A 137 4.52 15.24 3.91
N TRP A 138 3.69 14.54 3.14
CA TRP A 138 4.13 13.41 2.34
C TRP A 138 3.71 13.60 0.88
N SER A 139 4.67 13.39 -0.02
CA SER A 139 4.48 13.47 -1.47
C SER A 139 4.37 12.08 -2.10
N PHE A 140 3.40 11.91 -3.00
CA PHE A 140 3.16 10.67 -3.73
C PHE A 140 3.03 10.92 -5.24
N PRO A 141 3.49 10.00 -6.10
CA PRO A 141 4.33 8.85 -5.76
C PRO A 141 5.79 9.24 -5.52
N GLY A 142 6.57 8.35 -4.91
CA GLY A 142 8.02 8.54 -4.74
C GLY A 142 8.81 8.21 -6.01
N TYR A 143 8.30 7.26 -6.81
CA TYR A 143 8.89 6.85 -8.08
C TYR A 143 7.81 6.42 -9.05
N ALA A 144 7.95 6.76 -10.33
CA ALA A 144 6.99 6.35 -11.35
C ALA A 144 7.69 5.99 -12.67
N VAL A 145 7.23 4.91 -13.30
CA VAL A 145 7.74 4.39 -14.58
C VAL A 145 6.55 4.03 -15.45
N ASP A 146 6.67 4.24 -16.76
CA ASP A 146 5.71 3.72 -17.71
C ASP A 146 6.35 2.71 -18.68
N LEU A 147 5.60 1.67 -19.02
CA LEU A 147 5.96 0.66 -20.02
C LEU A 147 5.05 0.78 -21.25
N PRO A 148 5.54 0.51 -22.47
CA PRO A 148 4.66 0.24 -23.59
C PRO A 148 3.71 -0.92 -23.25
N LEU A 149 2.43 -0.81 -23.64
CA LEU A 149 1.45 -1.87 -23.41
C LEU A 149 1.86 -3.20 -24.08
N SER A 150 2.55 -3.12 -25.22
CA SER A 150 3.10 -4.31 -25.90
C SER A 150 4.07 -5.08 -25.01
N THR A 151 4.98 -4.38 -24.32
CA THR A 151 5.96 -4.98 -23.41
C THR A 151 5.29 -5.51 -22.16
N PHE A 152 4.34 -4.77 -21.58
CA PHE A 152 3.58 -5.25 -20.43
C PHE A 152 2.79 -6.53 -20.73
N ASN A 153 2.29 -6.70 -21.96
CA ASN A 153 1.52 -7.88 -22.36
C ASN A 153 2.38 -9.10 -22.72
N GLU A 154 3.71 -9.03 -22.61
CA GLU A 154 4.58 -10.18 -22.81
C GLU A 154 4.39 -11.18 -21.66
N SER A 155 3.96 -12.40 -21.97
CA SER A 155 3.63 -13.41 -20.95
C SER A 155 4.80 -13.71 -20.01
N SER A 156 6.02 -13.81 -20.54
CA SER A 156 7.23 -14.04 -19.73
C SER A 156 7.49 -12.89 -18.75
N PHE A 157 7.27 -11.65 -19.18
CA PHE A 157 7.43 -10.48 -18.32
C PHE A 157 6.40 -10.48 -17.18
N LEU A 158 5.14 -10.76 -17.48
CA LEU A 158 4.07 -10.83 -16.46
C LEU A 158 4.31 -11.96 -15.45
N GLU A 159 4.81 -13.11 -15.91
CA GLU A 159 5.17 -14.24 -15.05
C GLU A 159 6.30 -13.88 -14.08
N GLU A 160 7.38 -13.29 -14.58
CA GLU A 160 8.50 -12.86 -13.74
C GLU A 160 8.10 -11.76 -12.75
N LEU A 161 7.32 -10.78 -13.19
CA LEU A 161 6.81 -9.71 -12.34
C LEU A 161 5.89 -10.27 -11.23
N ALA A 162 5.00 -11.21 -11.57
CA ALA A 162 4.10 -11.82 -10.60
C ALA A 162 4.85 -12.66 -9.55
N VAL A 163 5.86 -13.44 -9.98
CA VAL A 163 6.74 -14.21 -9.08
C VAL A 163 7.51 -13.26 -8.14
N PHE A 164 8.10 -12.21 -8.70
CA PHE A 164 8.84 -11.23 -7.91
C PHE A 164 7.98 -10.57 -6.83
N LEU A 165 6.75 -10.15 -7.18
CA LEU A 165 5.83 -9.49 -6.25
C LEU A 165 5.31 -10.44 -5.17
N GLU A 166 5.01 -11.69 -5.52
CA GLU A 166 4.63 -12.74 -4.55
C GLU A 166 5.75 -12.97 -3.52
N GLN A 167 6.98 -13.17 -3.98
CA GLN A 167 8.16 -13.33 -3.13
C GLN A 167 8.38 -12.10 -2.24
N SER A 168 8.34 -10.90 -2.84
CA SER A 168 8.52 -9.64 -2.11
C SER A 168 7.46 -9.41 -1.03
N SER A 169 6.25 -9.95 -1.21
CA SER A 169 5.15 -9.84 -0.23
C SER A 169 5.25 -10.84 0.93
N THR A 170 6.11 -11.87 0.83
CA THR A 170 6.21 -12.94 1.83
C THR A 170 7.58 -13.04 2.49
N GLU A 171 8.64 -12.60 1.80
CA GLU A 171 10.01 -12.68 2.30
C GLU A 171 10.44 -11.38 2.99
N SER A 172 10.82 -11.48 4.27
CA SER A 172 11.51 -10.38 4.95
C SER A 172 12.99 -10.38 4.55
N ILE A 173 13.38 -9.43 3.70
CA ILE A 173 14.79 -9.28 3.34
C ILE A 173 15.49 -8.58 4.51
N LYS A 174 16.11 -9.36 5.40
CA LYS A 174 16.86 -8.88 6.59
C LYS A 174 17.95 -7.82 6.27
N ARG A 175 18.36 -7.69 5.01
CA ARG A 175 19.28 -6.65 4.53
C ARG A 175 18.64 -5.25 4.49
N PHE A 176 17.31 -5.16 4.35
CA PHE A 176 16.51 -3.93 4.30
C PHE A 176 15.70 -3.64 5.57
N ALA A 177 15.80 -4.50 6.59
CA ALA A 177 15.19 -4.23 7.89
C ALA A 177 15.89 -3.07 8.59
N ALA A 178 15.12 -2.22 9.28
CA ALA A 178 15.66 -1.14 10.10
C ALA A 178 16.70 -1.67 11.10
N ARG A 179 17.82 -0.96 11.27
CA ARG A 179 18.91 -1.34 12.16
C ARG A 179 19.12 -0.25 13.19
N THR A 180 19.16 -0.64 14.46
CA THR A 180 19.48 0.26 15.56
C THR A 180 20.80 -0.14 16.19
N SER A 181 21.56 0.85 16.67
CA SER A 181 22.76 0.61 17.46
C SER A 181 22.35 0.46 18.92
N LYS A 182 22.38 -0.77 19.44
CA LYS A 182 22.25 -1.03 20.87
C LYS A 182 23.57 -1.58 21.40
N ALA A 183 24.12 -0.86 22.38
CA ALA A 183 25.34 -1.25 23.10
C ALA A 183 26.53 -1.61 22.17
N GLY A 184 26.72 -0.86 21.07
CA GLY A 184 27.83 -1.08 20.13
C GLY A 184 27.62 -2.22 19.13
N SER A 185 26.44 -2.85 19.10
CA SER A 185 26.06 -3.87 18.12
C SER A 185 24.88 -3.42 17.27
N LEU A 186 24.93 -3.70 15.96
CA LEU A 186 23.82 -3.48 15.03
C LEU A 186 22.79 -4.59 15.24
N VAL A 187 21.67 -4.26 15.87
CA VAL A 187 20.55 -5.17 16.08
C VAL A 187 19.42 -4.76 15.13
N ILE A 188 18.77 -5.75 14.49
CA ILE A 188 17.56 -5.50 13.69
C ILE A 188 16.52 -4.87 14.62
N GLU A 189 16.12 -3.64 14.31
CA GLU A 189 15.09 -2.94 15.06
C GLU A 189 13.72 -3.40 14.56
N GLU A 190 13.22 -4.49 15.13
CA GLU A 190 11.86 -5.03 14.84
C GLU A 190 10.72 -4.03 15.13
N ARG A 191 11.03 -2.85 15.67
CA ARG A 191 10.07 -1.81 16.08
C ARG A 191 9.92 -0.67 15.07
N ASP A 192 10.77 -0.60 14.05
CA ASP A 192 10.71 0.46 13.04
C ASP A 192 10.26 -0.10 11.67
N THR A 193 9.94 0.79 10.72
CA THR A 193 9.41 0.39 9.42
C THR A 193 10.50 -0.23 8.52
N ALA A 194 10.09 -1.19 7.67
CA ALA A 194 11.00 -1.76 6.68
C ALA A 194 11.33 -0.71 5.59
N SER A 195 12.45 -0.89 4.88
CA SER A 195 12.78 0.00 3.76
C SER A 195 11.98 -0.37 2.50
N CYS A 196 11.40 0.63 1.84
CA CYS A 196 10.73 0.48 0.54
C CYS A 196 11.67 0.34 -0.66
N ALA A 197 13.00 0.26 -0.45
CA ALA A 197 14.01 0.27 -1.51
C ALA A 197 13.90 -0.91 -2.48
N LEU A 198 13.46 -2.09 -2.03
CA LEU A 198 13.28 -3.25 -2.92
C LEU A 198 12.31 -2.92 -4.06
N ILE A 199 11.22 -2.22 -3.74
CA ILE A 199 10.22 -1.82 -4.72
C ILE A 199 10.65 -0.53 -5.40
N SER A 200 10.80 0.55 -4.62
CA SER A 200 11.03 1.91 -5.14
C SER A 200 12.35 2.09 -5.89
N GLN A 201 13.38 1.29 -5.60
CA GLN A 201 14.67 1.36 -6.29
C GLN A 201 14.85 0.17 -7.21
N MET A 202 14.85 -1.06 -6.70
CA MET A 202 15.23 -2.22 -7.50
C MET A 202 14.18 -2.55 -8.57
N LEU A 203 12.92 -2.81 -8.18
CA LEU A 203 11.85 -3.09 -9.15
C LEU A 203 11.67 -1.92 -10.12
N MET A 204 11.58 -0.69 -9.62
CA MET A 204 11.36 0.46 -10.50
C MET A 204 12.52 0.69 -11.49
N THR A 205 13.78 0.43 -11.11
CA THR A 205 14.92 0.51 -12.04
C THR A 205 14.84 -0.57 -13.12
N LEU A 206 14.42 -1.79 -12.76
CA LEU A 206 14.23 -2.88 -13.74
C LEU A 206 13.09 -2.56 -14.72
N LEU A 207 11.98 -2.01 -14.22
CA LEU A 207 10.89 -1.54 -15.07
C LEU A 207 11.36 -0.40 -15.99
N GLU A 208 12.14 0.54 -15.46
CA GLU A 208 12.66 1.67 -16.24
C GLU A 208 13.54 1.21 -17.41
N GLY A 209 14.32 0.15 -17.24
CA GLY A 209 15.11 -0.46 -18.33
C GLY A 209 14.27 -0.98 -19.50
N ASN A 210 13.00 -1.31 -19.27
CA ASN A 210 12.05 -1.78 -20.30
C ASN A 210 11.04 -0.69 -20.71
N GLY A 211 11.20 0.52 -20.19
CA GLY A 211 10.27 1.62 -20.41
C GLY A 211 10.98 2.95 -20.25
N ARG A 212 10.42 3.81 -19.39
CA ARG A 212 11.05 5.07 -19.00
C ARG A 212 10.47 5.59 -17.70
N ARG A 213 11.28 6.39 -17.00
CA ARG A 213 10.80 7.16 -15.87
C ARG A 213 9.80 8.24 -16.31
N VAL A 214 8.76 8.43 -15.51
CA VAL A 214 7.77 9.49 -15.68
C VAL A 214 7.59 10.28 -14.39
N TYR A 215 7.00 11.46 -14.52
CA TYR A 215 6.79 12.40 -13.42
C TYR A 215 5.31 12.82 -13.40
N PRO A 216 4.44 11.99 -12.81
CA PRO A 216 3.02 12.32 -12.69
C PRO A 216 2.82 13.52 -11.76
N THR A 217 1.59 14.03 -11.73
CA THR A 217 1.24 15.12 -10.79
C THR A 217 1.39 14.61 -9.37
N ILE A 218 2.26 15.26 -8.59
CA ILE A 218 2.52 14.86 -7.21
C ILE A 218 1.32 15.20 -6.33
N LEU A 219 0.79 14.19 -5.65
CA LEU A 219 -0.16 14.36 -4.56
C LEU A 219 0.61 14.66 -3.27
N LYS A 220 0.45 15.87 -2.75
CA LYS A 220 0.95 16.23 -1.41
C LYS A 220 -0.17 16.08 -0.40
N LYS A 221 0.06 15.26 0.63
CA LYS A 221 -0.91 14.97 1.68
C LYS A 221 -0.32 15.26 3.05
N ARG A 222 -1.13 15.84 3.93
CA ARG A 222 -0.84 15.89 5.36
C ARG A 222 -1.36 14.61 5.99
N ILE A 223 -0.44 13.75 6.43
CA ILE A 223 -0.76 12.46 7.04
C ILE A 223 -0.57 12.59 8.54
N ARG A 224 -1.67 12.41 9.27
CA ARG A 224 -1.62 12.22 10.71
C ARG A 224 -1.31 10.74 10.99
N ASP A 225 -0.21 10.52 11.68
CA ASP A 225 0.24 9.25 12.21
C ASP A 225 0.75 9.50 13.64
N ASP A 226 0.77 8.45 14.46
CA ASP A 226 1.16 8.53 15.86
C ASP A 226 1.88 7.24 16.26
N VAL A 227 2.87 7.39 17.16
CA VAL A 227 3.64 6.27 17.70
C VAL A 227 3.39 6.20 19.19
N LEU A 228 2.36 5.45 19.58
CA LEU A 228 1.96 5.35 20.98
C LEU A 228 2.43 4.04 21.59
N TRP A 229 3.27 4.16 22.62
CA TRP A 229 3.82 3.02 23.32
C TRP A 229 3.53 3.11 24.82
N PHE A 230 2.70 2.19 25.32
CA PHE A 230 2.41 2.03 26.73
C PHE A 230 2.79 0.62 27.18
N ASN A 231 4.09 0.41 27.42
CA ASN A 231 4.66 -0.84 27.92
C ASN A 231 4.18 -2.10 27.16
N ALA A 232 4.22 -2.04 25.82
CA ALA A 232 3.74 -3.09 24.94
C ALA A 232 4.85 -3.69 24.07
N ALA A 233 4.63 -4.86 23.48
CA ALA A 233 5.58 -5.50 22.57
C ALA A 233 5.79 -4.69 21.28
N LYS A 234 4.68 -4.21 20.69
CA LYS A 234 4.66 -3.29 19.55
C LYS A 234 3.87 -2.03 19.92
N PRO A 235 4.35 -0.82 19.53
CA PRO A 235 3.57 0.39 19.67
C PRO A 235 2.31 0.32 18.81
N TRP A 236 1.30 1.11 19.15
CA TRP A 236 0.25 1.43 18.21
C TRP A 236 0.82 2.31 17.09
N ARG A 237 0.44 1.99 15.85
CA ARG A 237 0.78 2.70 14.62
C ARG A 237 -0.47 2.72 13.75
N ARG A 238 -0.67 3.79 12.98
CA ARG A 238 -1.80 3.82 12.05
C ARG A 238 -1.67 2.71 11.00
N ASN A 239 -2.79 2.10 10.62
CA ASN A 239 -2.79 1.11 9.55
C ASN A 239 -2.48 1.83 8.22
N PRO A 240 -1.54 1.32 7.39
CA PRO A 240 -1.16 1.93 6.13
C PRO A 240 -2.19 1.77 4.98
N ILE A 241 -3.14 0.84 5.10
CA ILE A 241 -4.18 0.54 4.09
C ILE A 241 -5.37 1.50 4.19
#